data_AF-A0A7V3SUN2-F1
#
_entry.id   AF-A0A7V3SUN2-F1
#
_cell.length_a   1.000
_cell.length_b   1.000
_cell.length_c   1.000
_cell.angle_alpha   90.00
_cell.angle_beta   90.00
_cell.angle_gamma   90.00
#
_symmetry.space_group_name_H-M   'P 1'
#
loop_
_entity.id
_entity.type
_entity.pdbx_description
1 polymer ?
#
loop_
_entity_poly.entity_id
_entity_poly.type
_entity_poly.pdbx_seq_one_letter_code
_entity_poly.pdbx_strand_id
1 'polypeptide(L)'
;MSKIEKAKIINLPLSKEDVLNLHTGDFVLINGVIVTGRDKIHEYLFKKTKEEIKLKYDLKGSIIYHCGPIVKKSKEGYSVISAGPTTSMRMEMYEHALISRYGIRGIMGKGGMGEKTHKSMIEYGCVYLNTIGGAATYLAERVDKVLDVWMLEEFGMVEA
;
A
#
# COMPACT_ATOMS: atom_id res chain seq x y z
N MET A 1 -29.85 -3.81 -3.37
CA MET A 1 -28.81 -3.21 -2.52
C MET A 1 -27.52 -3.12 -3.33
N SER A 2 -26.96 -1.92 -3.46
CA SER A 2 -25.71 -1.72 -4.21
C SER A 2 -24.56 -2.43 -3.48
N LYS A 3 -23.52 -2.88 -4.21
CA LYS A 3 -22.35 -3.54 -3.58
C LYS A 3 -21.64 -2.64 -2.57
N ILE A 4 -21.78 -1.33 -2.69
CA ILE A 4 -21.22 -0.32 -1.78
C ILE A 4 -21.96 -0.30 -0.44
N GLU A 5 -23.27 -0.56 -0.40
CA GLU A 5 -24.05 -0.63 0.86
C GLU A 5 -23.62 -1.78 1.78
N LYS A 6 -22.89 -2.76 1.26
CA LYS A 6 -22.34 -3.90 2.01
C LYS A 6 -20.83 -3.83 2.21
N ALA A 7 -20.20 -2.69 1.90
CA ALA A 7 -18.77 -2.56 2.05
C ALA A 7 -18.35 -2.62 3.52
N LYS A 8 -17.30 -3.38 3.81
CA LYS A 8 -16.66 -3.43 5.13
C LYS A 8 -15.75 -2.22 5.29
N ILE A 9 -15.81 -1.54 6.43
CA ILE A 9 -14.88 -0.45 6.75
C ILE A 9 -13.70 -1.05 7.49
N ILE A 10 -12.48 -0.83 6.99
CA ILE A 10 -11.25 -1.18 7.69
C ILE A 10 -10.57 0.08 8.23
N ASN A 11 -10.16 0.01 9.49
CA ASN A 11 -9.42 1.08 10.15
C ASN A 11 -7.97 0.66 10.30
N LEU A 12 -7.04 1.58 10.02
CA LEU A 12 -5.61 1.32 10.11
C LEU A 12 -5.03 1.81 11.45
N PRO A 13 -4.02 1.11 12.00
CA PRO A 13 -3.35 -0.08 11.45
C PRO A 13 -4.20 -1.36 11.58
N LEU A 14 -4.08 -2.26 10.60
CA LEU A 14 -4.75 -3.57 10.61
C LEU A 14 -4.11 -4.53 11.61
N SER A 15 -4.94 -5.23 12.36
CA SER A 15 -4.55 -6.43 13.10
C SER A 15 -4.57 -7.67 12.18
N LYS A 16 -4.02 -8.79 12.67
CA LYS A 16 -4.15 -10.08 11.97
C LYS A 16 -5.60 -10.56 11.94
N GLU A 17 -6.38 -10.26 12.97
CA GLU A 17 -7.80 -10.64 13.07
C GLU A 17 -8.65 -9.89 12.05
N ASP A 18 -8.38 -8.59 11.83
CA ASP A 18 -9.06 -7.80 10.79
C ASP A 18 -8.88 -8.44 9.41
N VAL A 19 -7.65 -8.91 9.11
CA VAL A 19 -7.34 -9.59 7.85
C VAL A 19 -8.10 -10.91 7.72
N LEU A 20 -8.17 -11.72 8.79
CA LEU A 20 -8.84 -13.02 8.78
C LEU A 20 -10.38 -12.91 8.64
N ASN A 21 -10.95 -11.76 8.96
CA ASN A 21 -12.37 -11.48 8.78
C ASN A 21 -12.75 -11.04 7.35
N LEU A 22 -11.76 -10.86 6.47
CA LEU A 22 -11.96 -10.53 5.05
C LEU A 22 -12.02 -11.79 4.19
N HIS A 23 -12.90 -11.76 3.19
CA HIS A 23 -13.08 -12.83 2.23
C HIS A 23 -12.94 -12.29 0.80
N THR A 24 -12.49 -13.14 -0.12
CA THR A 24 -12.41 -12.77 -1.54
C THR A 24 -13.78 -12.30 -2.05
N GLY A 25 -13.80 -11.12 -2.68
CA GLY A 25 -15.01 -10.51 -3.21
C GLY A 25 -15.68 -9.50 -2.26
N ASP A 26 -15.19 -9.38 -1.02
CA ASP A 26 -15.59 -8.30 -0.13
C ASP A 26 -15.22 -6.94 -0.74
N PHE A 27 -16.16 -5.99 -0.65
CA PHE A 27 -15.87 -4.58 -0.92
C PHE A 27 -15.38 -3.95 0.38
N VAL A 28 -14.32 -3.16 0.28
CA VAL A 28 -13.66 -2.59 1.45
C VAL A 28 -13.49 -1.08 1.30
N LEU A 29 -13.83 -0.32 2.33
CA LEU A 29 -13.53 1.09 2.47
C LEU A 29 -12.41 1.25 3.49
N ILE A 30 -11.36 1.99 3.12
CA ILE A 30 -10.15 2.14 3.94
C ILE A 30 -10.21 3.48 4.65
N ASN A 31 -10.03 3.46 5.97
CA ASN A 31 -9.92 4.65 6.80
C ASN A 31 -8.60 4.61 7.60
N GLY A 32 -7.80 5.67 7.49
CA GLY A 32 -6.52 5.81 8.18
C GLY A 32 -5.33 5.99 7.23
N VAL A 33 -4.13 5.80 7.77
CA VAL A 33 -2.87 6.12 7.07
C VAL A 33 -2.38 4.93 6.26
N ILE A 34 -2.31 5.10 4.94
CA ILE A 34 -1.64 4.17 4.02
C ILE A 34 -0.29 4.74 3.60
N VAL A 35 0.60 3.86 3.11
CA VAL A 35 1.88 4.28 2.52
C VAL A 35 1.89 3.92 1.04
N THR A 36 2.41 4.80 0.18
CA THR A 36 2.66 4.46 -1.21
C THR A 36 4.04 3.82 -1.35
N GLY A 37 4.18 2.88 -2.28
CA GLY A 37 5.47 2.29 -2.59
C GLY A 37 5.39 1.37 -3.79
N ARG A 38 6.41 1.41 -4.65
CA ARG A 38 6.53 0.55 -5.84
C ARG A 38 7.99 0.11 -6.04
N ASP A 39 8.46 0.02 -7.26
CA ASP A 39 9.65 -0.72 -7.65
C ASP A 39 10.92 -0.35 -6.82
N LYS A 40 11.32 0.93 -6.73
CA LYS A 40 12.58 1.30 -6.04
C LYS A 40 12.53 1.10 -4.53
N ILE A 41 11.44 1.49 -3.88
CA ILE A 41 11.33 1.35 -2.41
C ILE A 41 11.26 -0.12 -2.00
N HIS A 42 10.60 -0.98 -2.79
CA HIS A 42 10.55 -2.42 -2.52
C HIS A 42 11.93 -3.05 -2.65
N GLU A 43 12.66 -2.69 -3.70
CA GLU A 43 14.04 -3.15 -3.89
C GLU A 43 14.95 -2.68 -2.74
N TYR A 44 14.82 -1.42 -2.31
CA TYR A 44 15.59 -0.85 -1.21
C TYR A 44 15.31 -1.59 0.12
N LEU A 45 14.04 -1.75 0.47
CA LEU A 45 13.61 -2.44 1.69
C LEU A 45 13.94 -3.94 1.68
N PHE A 46 14.06 -4.54 0.50
CA PHE A 46 14.43 -5.94 0.34
C PHE A 46 15.94 -6.16 0.50
N LYS A 47 16.75 -5.27 -0.08
CA LYS A 47 18.22 -5.37 -0.08
C LYS A 47 18.86 -5.09 1.27
N LYS A 48 18.22 -4.26 2.10
CA LYS A 48 18.75 -3.86 3.41
C LYS A 48 17.99 -4.53 4.55
N THR A 49 18.64 -4.73 5.69
CA THR A 49 17.99 -5.24 6.90
C THR A 49 17.28 -4.13 7.67
N LYS A 50 16.42 -4.51 8.63
CA LYS A 50 15.74 -3.53 9.50
C LYS A 50 16.70 -2.70 10.33
N GLU A 51 17.87 -3.26 10.66
CA GLU A 51 18.92 -2.59 11.43
C GLU A 51 19.70 -1.59 10.56
N GLU A 52 19.82 -1.87 9.26
CA GLU A 52 20.48 -0.99 8.29
C GLU A 52 19.58 0.17 7.83
N ILE A 53 18.27 0.03 7.97
CA ILE A 53 17.28 1.03 7.56
C ILE A 53 16.65 1.68 8.79
N LYS A 54 16.96 2.96 9.01
CA LYS A 54 16.16 3.78 9.92
C LYS A 54 14.86 4.18 9.23
N LEU A 55 13.88 3.28 9.28
CA LEU A 55 12.54 3.57 8.75
C LEU A 55 11.99 4.83 9.40
N LYS A 56 11.46 5.73 8.56
CA LYS A 56 10.77 6.92 9.04
C LYS A 56 9.41 6.59 9.67
N TYR A 57 8.82 5.45 9.28
CA TYR A 57 7.50 4.98 9.71
C TYR A 57 7.53 3.50 10.08
N ASP A 58 6.77 3.11 11.11
CA ASP A 58 6.47 1.70 11.35
C ASP A 58 5.45 1.21 10.32
N LEU A 59 5.82 0.16 9.59
CA LEU A 59 4.99 -0.47 8.57
C LEU A 59 4.14 -1.61 9.14
N LYS A 60 4.26 -1.92 10.43
CA LYS A 60 3.47 -2.96 11.08
C LYS A 60 1.97 -2.60 11.03
N GLY A 61 1.16 -3.48 10.47
CA GLY A 61 -0.28 -3.26 10.32
C GLY A 61 -0.66 -2.32 9.17
N SER A 62 0.32 -1.81 8.43
CA SER A 62 0.07 -0.87 7.33
C SER A 62 -0.48 -1.55 6.08
N ILE A 63 -1.00 -0.71 5.18
CA ILE A 63 -1.26 -1.06 3.79
C ILE A 63 -0.22 -0.37 2.91
N ILE A 64 0.51 -1.14 2.10
CA ILE A 64 1.35 -0.60 1.03
C ILE A 64 0.51 -0.49 -0.24
N TYR A 65 0.35 0.74 -0.73
CA TYR A 65 -0.32 1.04 -1.98
C TYR A 65 0.70 1.10 -3.12
N HIS A 66 0.63 0.11 -4.00
CA HIS A 66 1.32 0.07 -5.28
C HIS A 66 0.81 1.18 -6.20
N CYS A 67 1.37 2.37 -6.00
CA CYS A 67 0.98 3.61 -6.63
C CYS A 67 2.22 4.47 -6.83
N GLY A 68 2.31 5.12 -7.98
CA GLY A 68 3.26 6.20 -8.21
C GLY A 68 2.47 7.51 -8.27
N PRO A 69 2.20 8.16 -7.13
CA PRO A 69 1.33 9.31 -7.10
C PRO A 69 1.96 10.51 -7.82
N ILE A 70 1.12 11.34 -8.44
CA ILE A 70 1.53 12.68 -8.85
C ILE A 70 1.14 13.63 -7.74
N VAL A 71 2.11 14.31 -7.15
CA VAL A 71 1.89 15.26 -6.06
C VAL A 71 2.32 16.66 -6.46
N LYS A 72 1.57 17.65 -5.98
CA LYS A 72 1.93 19.07 -6.10
C LYS A 72 2.42 19.55 -4.74
N LYS A 73 3.62 20.11 -4.71
CA LYS A 73 4.19 20.75 -3.52
C LYS A 73 3.71 22.21 -3.45
N SER A 74 3.28 22.63 -2.28
CA SER A 74 2.90 24.01 -1.98
C SER A 74 3.54 24.45 -0.65
N LYS A 75 3.29 25.69 -0.22
CA LYS A 75 3.71 26.17 1.10
C LYS A 75 3.03 25.41 2.26
N GLU A 76 1.86 24.84 2.00
CA GLU A 76 1.02 24.15 2.99
C GLU A 76 1.31 22.64 3.07
N GLY A 77 2.18 22.12 2.20
CA GLY A 77 2.54 20.70 2.12
C GLY A 77 2.35 20.10 0.73
N TYR A 78 2.02 18.82 0.67
CA TYR A 78 1.77 18.09 -0.58
C TYR A 78 0.29 17.80 -0.77
N SER A 79 -0.22 18.04 -1.97
CA SER A 79 -1.55 17.59 -2.40
C SER A 79 -1.41 16.54 -3.50
N VAL A 80 -2.22 15.48 -3.43
CA VAL A 80 -2.21 14.42 -4.44
C VAL A 80 -3.10 14.83 -5.61
N ILE A 81 -2.54 14.82 -6.83
CA ILE A 81 -3.24 15.15 -8.07
C ILE A 81 -3.79 13.88 -8.72
N SER A 82 -3.05 12.77 -8.61
CA SER A 82 -3.41 11.48 -9.19
C SER A 82 -2.79 10.35 -8.36
N ALA A 83 -3.58 9.33 -8.05
CA ALA A 83 -3.17 8.18 -7.24
C ALA A 83 -3.70 6.87 -7.82
N GLY A 84 -3.40 6.61 -9.10
CA GLY A 84 -3.82 5.38 -9.78
C GLY A 84 -2.94 4.17 -9.41
N PRO A 85 -3.52 2.96 -9.32
CA PRO A 85 -2.75 1.76 -9.03
C PRO A 85 -1.81 1.38 -10.16
N THR A 86 -0.70 0.79 -9.78
CA THR A 86 0.23 0.14 -10.70
C THR A 86 0.14 -1.39 -10.60
N THR A 87 0.61 -2.08 -11.63
CA THR A 87 0.61 -3.55 -11.69
C THR A 87 1.47 -4.13 -10.57
N SER A 88 0.85 -4.86 -9.64
CA SER A 88 1.49 -5.37 -8.43
C SER A 88 2.50 -6.49 -8.69
N MET A 89 2.32 -7.25 -9.78
CA MET A 89 3.24 -8.31 -10.18
C MET A 89 4.70 -7.84 -10.32
N ARG A 90 4.96 -6.55 -10.54
CA ARG A 90 6.34 -6.02 -10.60
C ARG A 90 7.08 -6.12 -9.26
N MET A 91 6.36 -6.13 -8.14
CA MET A 91 6.94 -6.23 -6.78
C MET A 91 7.01 -7.67 -6.26
N GLU A 92 6.52 -8.66 -7.01
CA GLU A 92 6.45 -10.08 -6.58
C GLU A 92 7.78 -10.63 -6.06
N MET A 93 8.89 -10.24 -6.68
CA MET A 93 10.22 -10.71 -6.28
C MET A 93 10.67 -10.21 -4.90
N TYR A 94 10.04 -9.17 -4.36
CA TYR A 94 10.39 -8.53 -3.08
C TYR A 94 9.33 -8.74 -2.00
N GLU A 95 8.05 -8.67 -2.39
CA GLU A 95 6.90 -8.48 -1.49
C GLU A 95 6.82 -9.53 -0.38
N HIS A 96 6.99 -10.81 -0.71
CA HIS A 96 6.92 -11.91 0.25
C HIS A 96 7.82 -11.70 1.48
N ALA A 97 9.01 -11.13 1.29
CA ALA A 97 9.94 -10.85 2.37
C ALA A 97 9.59 -9.55 3.11
N LEU A 98 9.01 -8.56 2.42
CA LEU A 98 8.58 -7.33 3.07
C LEU A 98 7.42 -7.59 4.04
N ILE A 99 6.45 -8.42 3.65
CA ILE A 99 5.32 -8.80 4.50
C ILE A 99 5.82 -9.31 5.86
N SER A 100 6.72 -10.29 5.84
CA SER A 100 7.23 -10.92 7.06
C SER A 100 8.15 -10.01 7.85
N ARG A 101 9.09 -9.33 7.18
CA ARG A 101 10.07 -8.46 7.85
C ARG A 101 9.39 -7.27 8.50
N TYR A 102 8.49 -6.59 7.79
CA TYR A 102 7.94 -5.30 8.22
C TYR A 102 6.54 -5.40 8.85
N GLY A 103 5.93 -6.59 8.85
CA GLY A 103 4.62 -6.80 9.47
C GLY A 103 3.49 -6.13 8.70
N ILE A 104 3.64 -5.98 7.39
CA ILE A 104 2.62 -5.42 6.49
C ILE A 104 1.38 -6.33 6.53
N ARG A 105 0.20 -5.73 6.51
CA ARG A 105 -1.08 -6.44 6.61
C ARG A 105 -1.98 -6.25 5.41
N GLY A 106 -1.71 -5.26 4.56
CA GLY A 106 -2.36 -5.17 3.27
C GLY A 106 -1.46 -4.68 2.16
N ILE A 107 -1.76 -5.17 0.97
CA ILE A 107 -1.16 -4.71 -0.29
C ILE A 107 -2.31 -4.21 -1.16
N MET A 108 -2.24 -2.96 -1.61
CA MET A 108 -3.24 -2.39 -2.50
C MET A 108 -2.65 -2.15 -3.88
N GLY A 109 -3.34 -2.53 -4.95
CA GLY A 109 -2.82 -2.34 -6.31
C GLY A 109 -3.74 -2.88 -7.40
N LYS A 110 -3.18 -3.22 -8.57
CA LYS A 110 -3.92 -3.90 -9.65
C LYS A 110 -3.19 -5.13 -10.19
N GLY A 111 -3.95 -6.07 -10.75
CA GLY A 111 -3.42 -7.21 -11.52
C GLY A 111 -2.96 -8.40 -10.69
N GLY A 112 -3.06 -8.34 -9.36
CA GLY A 112 -2.71 -9.45 -8.48
C GLY A 112 -1.20 -9.65 -8.31
N MET A 113 -0.85 -10.68 -7.54
CA MET A 113 0.51 -11.07 -7.20
C MET A 113 0.68 -12.59 -7.35
N GLY A 114 1.92 -13.05 -7.29
CA GLY A 114 2.29 -14.43 -7.54
C GLY A 114 2.27 -15.32 -6.30
N GLU A 115 2.68 -16.57 -6.51
CA GLU A 115 2.59 -17.64 -5.53
C GLU A 115 3.46 -17.41 -4.29
N LYS A 116 4.62 -16.73 -4.42
CA LYS A 116 5.50 -16.48 -3.26
C LYS A 116 4.86 -15.50 -2.30
N THR A 117 4.32 -14.41 -2.86
CA THR A 117 3.59 -13.43 -2.06
C THR A 117 2.34 -14.04 -1.46
N HIS A 118 1.57 -14.80 -2.23
CA HIS A 118 0.37 -15.50 -1.75
C HIS A 118 0.65 -16.38 -0.53
N LYS A 119 1.71 -17.21 -0.55
CA LYS A 119 2.12 -18.03 0.59
C LYS A 119 2.47 -17.20 1.83
N SER A 120 3.25 -16.13 1.63
CA SER A 120 3.61 -15.21 2.72
C SER A 120 2.37 -14.53 3.32
N MET A 121 1.41 -14.14 2.47
CA MET A 121 0.16 -13.55 2.94
C MET A 121 -0.65 -14.49 3.83
N ILE A 122 -0.71 -15.79 3.49
CA ILE A 122 -1.37 -16.81 4.32
C ILE A 122 -0.64 -16.96 5.66
N GLU A 123 0.69 -17.11 5.64
CA GLU A 123 1.49 -17.37 6.82
C GLU A 123 1.44 -16.20 7.82
N TYR A 124 1.64 -14.98 7.31
CA TYR A 124 1.77 -13.79 8.15
C TYR A 124 0.44 -13.07 8.39
N GLY A 125 -0.62 -13.40 7.65
CA GLY A 125 -1.92 -12.75 7.72
C GLY A 125 -1.91 -11.38 7.04
N CYS A 126 -1.84 -11.36 5.72
CA CYS A 126 -1.90 -10.16 4.88
C CYS A 126 -2.99 -10.33 3.80
N VAL A 127 -3.60 -9.22 3.34
CA VAL A 127 -4.66 -9.22 2.32
C VAL A 127 -4.25 -8.41 1.09
N TYR A 128 -4.67 -8.87 -0.10
CA TYR A 128 -4.50 -8.13 -1.34
C TYR A 128 -5.80 -7.41 -1.67
N LEU A 129 -5.75 -6.09 -1.75
CA LEU A 129 -6.86 -5.20 -2.05
C LEU A 129 -6.70 -4.72 -3.50
N ASN A 130 -7.46 -5.32 -4.41
CA ASN A 130 -7.50 -4.83 -5.78
C ASN A 130 -8.27 -3.50 -5.83
N THR A 131 -7.60 -2.41 -6.20
CA THR A 131 -8.23 -1.10 -6.37
C THR A 131 -8.58 -0.82 -7.83
N ILE A 132 -9.38 0.22 -8.06
CA ILE A 132 -9.98 0.55 -9.36
C ILE A 132 -8.94 1.20 -10.28
N GLY A 133 -8.58 0.50 -11.36
CA GLY A 133 -7.76 1.06 -12.43
C GLY A 133 -8.52 2.12 -13.25
N GLY A 134 -7.81 3.13 -13.76
CA GLY A 134 -8.38 4.18 -14.61
C GLY A 134 -9.07 5.33 -13.87
N ALA A 135 -9.26 5.23 -12.55
CA ALA A 135 -9.90 6.25 -11.71
C ALA A 135 -8.89 7.07 -10.88
N ALA A 136 -7.73 7.39 -11.44
CA ALA A 136 -6.59 7.90 -10.67
C ALA A 136 -6.85 9.26 -10.00
N THR A 137 -7.54 10.18 -10.68
CA THR A 137 -7.93 11.49 -10.12
C THR A 137 -8.97 11.32 -9.01
N TYR A 138 -9.96 10.44 -9.22
CA TYR A 138 -10.97 10.13 -8.19
C TYR A 138 -10.33 9.56 -6.92
N LEU A 139 -9.35 8.65 -7.07
CA LEU A 139 -8.61 8.09 -5.93
C LEU A 139 -7.78 9.16 -5.21
N ALA A 140 -7.24 10.14 -5.94
CA ALA A 140 -6.52 11.26 -5.34
C ALA A 140 -7.44 12.15 -4.49
N GLU A 141 -8.68 12.38 -4.92
CA GLU A 141 -9.69 13.12 -4.15
C GLU A 141 -10.10 12.41 -2.86
N ARG A 142 -9.78 11.13 -2.68
CA ARG A 142 -10.01 10.40 -1.42
C ARG A 142 -8.85 10.51 -0.43
N VAL A 143 -7.79 11.23 -0.80
CA VAL A 143 -6.65 11.48 0.10
C VAL A 143 -6.86 12.83 0.77
N ASP A 144 -7.17 12.82 2.07
CA ASP A 144 -7.39 14.05 2.83
C ASP A 144 -6.10 14.85 3.03
N LYS A 145 -4.97 14.15 3.28
CA LYS A 145 -3.69 14.78 3.59
C LYS A 145 -2.52 13.86 3.29
N VAL A 146 -1.46 14.42 2.73
CA VAL A 146 -0.12 13.79 2.70
C VAL A 146 0.61 14.16 3.98
N LEU A 147 0.88 13.17 4.83
CA LEU A 147 1.57 13.40 6.10
C LEU A 147 3.05 13.66 5.89
N ASP A 148 3.68 12.94 4.96
CA ASP A 148 5.10 13.07 4.66
C ASP A 148 5.49 12.30 3.38
N VAL A 149 6.74 12.46 2.94
CA VAL A 149 7.35 11.72 1.83
C VAL A 149 8.77 11.30 2.25
N TRP A 150 9.13 10.03 2.04
CA TRP A 150 10.42 9.49 2.43
C TRP A 150 11.30 9.22 1.20
N MET A 151 12.61 9.44 1.28
CA MET A 151 13.53 9.20 0.15
C MET A 151 13.22 10.00 -1.14
N LEU A 152 12.51 11.13 -1.03
CA LEU A 152 12.12 11.96 -2.19
C LEU A 152 13.31 12.38 -3.07
N GLU A 153 14.42 12.78 -2.45
CA GLU A 153 15.62 13.22 -3.19
C GLU A 153 16.30 12.08 -3.95
N GLU A 154 16.28 10.87 -3.38
CA GLU A 154 16.96 9.71 -3.94
C GLU A 154 16.10 9.00 -5.00
N PHE A 155 14.80 8.83 -4.73
CA PHE A 155 13.92 8.03 -5.57
C PHE A 155 13.06 8.85 -6.53
N GLY A 156 12.85 10.13 -6.21
CA GLY A 156 11.98 11.03 -6.95
C GLY A 156 10.51 10.80 -6.61
N MET A 157 9.66 11.73 -7.07
CA MET A 157 8.25 11.83 -6.68
C MET A 157 7.42 10.55 -6.77
N VAL A 158 7.65 9.75 -7.82
CA VAL A 158 6.80 8.60 -8.18
C VAL A 158 7.20 7.32 -7.45
N GLU A 159 8.42 7.27 -6.91
CA GLU A 159 9.03 6.06 -6.33
C GLU A 159 9.33 6.20 -4.83
N ALA A 160 9.07 7.38 -4.27
CA ALA A 160 9.27 7.78 -2.88
C ALA A 160 8.03 7.58 -1.99
#